data_AF-A0A4Q4D2E1-F1
#
_entry.id   AF-A0A4Q4D2E1-F1
#
_cell.length_a   1.000
_cell.length_b   1.000
_cell.length_c   1.000
_cell.angle_alpha   90.00
_cell.angle_beta   90.00
_cell.angle_gamma   90.00
#
_symmetry.space_group_name_H-M   'P 1'
#
loop_
_entity.id
_entity.type
_entity.pdbx_description
1 polymer ?
#
loop_
_entity_poly.entity_id
_entity_poly.type
_entity_poly.pdbx_seq_one_letter_code
_entity_poly.pdbx_strand_id
1 'polypeptide(L)'
;HLDSAPDRLTTVRGQVQVASVDGQVVAVRLDPEDPPACPEAVAAVEAADWVVIGPGSWFTSVMPTLLVPQLRDALVRTSAQRALVLNLREQEGETEGLSPTDHLEVLSAHAAELRLDVVIADSSLADDRGILESAARALGARLVTADVAAAPGSDQHDPDRLAQTFSTVLQSGVE
;
A
#
# COMPACT_ATOMS: atom_id res chain seq x y z
N HIS A 1 -32.40 -14.15 -12.08
CA HIS A 1 -32.42 -12.76 -12.56
C HIS A 1 -32.31 -11.86 -11.34
N LEU A 2 -31.08 -11.46 -11.01
CA LEU A 2 -30.79 -10.47 -9.98
C LEU A 2 -30.51 -9.16 -10.71
N ASP A 3 -31.33 -8.16 -10.43
CA ASP A 3 -31.17 -6.79 -10.89
C ASP A 3 -29.82 -6.25 -10.42
N SER A 4 -28.97 -5.98 -11.39
CA SER A 4 -27.73 -5.22 -11.28
C SER A 4 -28.08 -3.74 -11.06
N ALA A 5 -28.19 -3.33 -9.79
CA ALA A 5 -28.04 -1.93 -9.41
C ALA A 5 -26.56 -1.70 -9.04
N PRO A 6 -25.76 -1.00 -9.86
CA PRO A 6 -24.31 -0.82 -9.65
C PRO A 6 -23.93 0.04 -8.42
N ASP A 7 -24.90 0.56 -7.65
CA ASP A 7 -24.65 1.59 -6.62
C ASP A 7 -24.94 1.16 -5.17
N ARG A 8 -25.21 -0.13 -4.90
CA ARG A 8 -25.56 -0.57 -3.53
C ARG A 8 -24.33 -0.86 -2.67
N LEU A 9 -23.86 0.15 -1.94
CA LEU A 9 -22.85 -0.04 -0.90
C LEU A 9 -23.38 -0.95 0.22
N THR A 10 -22.61 -2.00 0.54
CA THR A 10 -22.90 -2.91 1.65
C THR A 10 -21.68 -2.98 2.56
N THR A 11 -21.90 -3.03 3.88
CA THR A 11 -20.80 -3.25 4.85
C THR A 11 -20.63 -4.75 5.09
N VAL A 12 -19.41 -5.24 4.90
CA VAL A 12 -18.97 -6.57 5.34
C VAL A 12 -18.07 -6.44 6.55
N ARG A 13 -18.08 -7.43 7.45
CA ARG A 13 -17.26 -7.45 8.67
C ARG A 13 -16.49 -8.76 8.76
N GLY A 14 -15.20 -8.65 9.09
CA GLY A 14 -14.27 -9.76 9.23
C GLY A 14 -13.28 -9.82 8.07
N GLN A 15 -12.01 -10.07 8.38
CA GLN A 15 -10.92 -10.07 7.40
C GLN A 15 -11.17 -11.06 6.26
N VAL A 16 -11.63 -12.27 6.59
CA VAL A 16 -11.93 -13.31 5.59
C VAL A 16 -13.03 -12.84 4.64
N GLN A 17 -14.09 -12.23 5.18
CA GLN A 17 -15.21 -11.72 4.40
C GLN A 17 -14.82 -10.53 3.52
N VAL A 18 -13.91 -9.68 3.98
CA VAL A 18 -13.37 -8.57 3.18
C VAL A 18 -12.51 -9.10 2.03
N ALA A 19 -11.67 -10.11 2.28
CA ALA A 19 -10.80 -10.70 1.25
C ALA A 19 -11.53 -11.58 0.22
N SER A 20 -12.78 -11.96 0.49
CA SER A 20 -13.56 -12.89 -0.35
C SER A 20 -14.90 -12.31 -0.79
N VAL A 21 -15.03 -10.98 -0.83
CA VAL A 21 -16.30 -10.34 -1.18
C VAL A 21 -16.52 -10.41 -2.69
N ASP A 22 -17.74 -10.78 -3.09
CA ASP A 22 -18.17 -10.62 -4.48
C ASP A 22 -18.46 -9.13 -4.73
N GLY A 23 -17.46 -8.41 -5.25
CA GLY A 23 -17.55 -6.99 -5.58
C GLY A 23 -16.26 -6.21 -5.30
N GLN A 24 -16.31 -4.89 -5.48
CA GLN A 24 -15.15 -4.01 -5.27
C GLN A 24 -15.15 -3.42 -3.85
N VAL A 25 -14.03 -3.58 -3.14
CA VAL A 25 -13.81 -2.90 -1.87
C VAL A 25 -13.47 -1.43 -2.14
N VAL A 26 -14.32 -0.52 -1.66
CA VAL A 26 -14.15 0.94 -1.87
C VAL A 26 -13.59 1.66 -0.64
N ALA A 27 -13.70 1.08 0.55
CA ALA A 27 -13.21 1.64 1.81
C ALA A 27 -13.07 0.55 2.87
N VAL A 28 -12.12 0.73 3.80
CA VAL A 28 -11.95 -0.14 4.96
C VAL A 28 -11.79 0.70 6.22
N ARG A 29 -12.31 0.19 7.35
CA ARG A 29 -12.17 0.79 8.67
C ARG A 29 -11.96 -0.29 9.73
N LEU A 30 -11.39 0.10 10.87
CA LEU A 30 -11.25 -0.77 12.03
C LEU A 30 -12.54 -0.73 12.87
N ASP A 31 -12.83 -1.83 13.57
CA ASP A 31 -13.95 -1.95 14.50
C ASP A 31 -13.50 -2.79 15.71
N PRO A 32 -13.19 -2.16 16.87
CA PRO A 32 -13.38 -0.75 17.20
C PRO A 32 -12.47 0.20 16.39
N GLU A 33 -12.86 1.48 16.27
CA GLU A 33 -12.18 2.48 15.43
C GLU A 33 -10.79 2.89 15.94
N ASP A 34 -10.57 2.84 17.26
CA ASP A 34 -9.30 3.16 17.91
C ASP A 34 -8.75 1.94 18.66
N PRO A 35 -8.25 0.92 17.94
CA PRO A 35 -7.55 -0.18 18.59
C PRO A 35 -6.16 0.28 19.03
N PRO A 36 -5.66 -0.18 20.19
CA PRO A 36 -4.31 0.16 20.64
C PRO A 36 -3.26 -0.43 19.69
N ALA A 37 -2.19 0.32 19.44
CA ALA A 37 -1.03 -0.22 18.75
C ALA A 37 -0.14 -1.03 19.69
N CYS A 38 0.67 -1.92 19.12
CA CYS A 38 1.80 -2.54 19.81
C CYS A 38 2.86 -1.45 20.11
N PRO A 39 3.20 -1.17 21.39
CA PRO A 39 4.16 -0.13 21.73
C PRO A 39 5.53 -0.33 21.06
N GLU A 40 5.97 -1.57 20.94
CA GLU A 40 7.23 -1.95 20.29
C GLU A 40 7.22 -1.60 18.80
N ALA A 41 6.08 -1.73 18.12
CA ALA A 41 5.95 -1.36 16.71
C ALA A 41 5.99 0.16 16.52
N VAL A 42 5.35 0.93 17.41
CA VAL A 42 5.41 2.40 17.41
C VAL A 42 6.84 2.87 17.64
N ALA A 43 7.51 2.32 18.67
CA ALA A 43 8.90 2.66 18.96
C ALA A 43 9.85 2.31 17.81
N ALA A 44 9.62 1.17 17.12
CA ALA A 44 10.39 0.79 15.95
C ALA A 44 10.23 1.79 14.79
N VAL A 45 9.01 2.29 14.53
CA VAL A 45 8.76 3.32 13.51
C VAL A 45 9.41 4.65 13.86
N GLU A 46 9.37 5.06 15.13
CA GLU A 46 9.97 6.31 15.60
C GLU A 46 11.51 6.28 15.57
N ALA A 47 12.12 5.11 15.75
CA ALA A 47 13.57 4.92 15.76
C ALA A 47 14.17 4.55 14.40
N ALA A 48 13.34 4.26 13.40
CA ALA A 48 13.81 3.81 12.10
C ALA A 48 14.40 4.96 11.26
N ASP A 49 15.43 4.65 10.46
CA ASP A 49 15.84 5.52 9.35
C ASP A 49 14.88 5.37 8.15
N TRP A 50 14.28 4.20 8.02
CA TRP A 50 13.36 3.85 6.93
C TRP A 50 12.21 2.97 7.40
N VAL A 51 11.01 3.26 6.88
CA VAL A 51 9.84 2.39 6.99
C VAL A 51 9.44 1.91 5.61
N VAL A 52 9.37 0.59 5.44
CA VAL A 52 8.84 -0.04 4.23
C VAL A 52 7.40 -0.49 4.48
N ILE A 53 6.50 -0.02 3.63
CA ILE A 53 5.08 -0.34 3.64
C ILE A 53 4.82 -1.28 2.46
N GLY A 54 4.21 -2.43 2.74
CA GLY A 54 4.01 -3.48 1.74
C GLY A 54 5.30 -4.20 1.32
N PRO A 55 5.23 -5.06 0.30
CA PRO A 55 4.02 -5.41 -0.43
C PRO A 55 3.06 -6.24 0.45
N GLY A 56 1.81 -6.41 0.03
CA GLY A 56 0.84 -7.24 0.73
C GLY A 56 -0.60 -6.88 0.43
N SER A 57 -1.51 -7.75 0.84
CA SER A 57 -2.96 -7.57 0.73
C SER A 57 -3.41 -6.17 1.13
N TRP A 58 -4.01 -5.44 0.18
CA TRP A 58 -4.21 -4.00 0.35
C TRP A 58 -5.20 -3.67 1.47
N PHE A 59 -6.40 -4.25 1.43
CA PHE A 59 -7.47 -3.94 2.39
C PHE A 59 -7.43 -4.81 3.65
N THR A 60 -6.65 -5.88 3.66
CA THR A 60 -6.57 -6.81 4.80
C THR A 60 -5.21 -6.84 5.49
N SER A 61 -4.15 -6.26 4.91
CA SER A 61 -2.83 -6.13 5.55
C SER A 61 -2.32 -4.69 5.59
N VAL A 62 -2.21 -4.02 4.43
CA VAL A 62 -1.58 -2.70 4.32
C VAL A 62 -2.46 -1.63 4.96
N MET A 63 -3.67 -1.42 4.44
CA MET A 63 -4.59 -0.38 4.91
C MET A 63 -4.98 -0.56 6.39
N PRO A 64 -5.33 -1.76 6.89
CA PRO A 64 -5.64 -1.93 8.32
C PRO A 64 -4.50 -1.51 9.24
N THR A 65 -3.25 -1.79 8.87
CA THR A 65 -2.07 -1.37 9.65
C THR A 65 -1.96 0.15 9.72
N LEU A 66 -2.19 0.84 8.59
CA LEU A 66 -2.14 2.30 8.49
C LEU A 66 -3.34 3.01 9.12
N LEU A 67 -4.42 2.29 9.44
CA LEU A 67 -5.60 2.82 10.10
C LEU A 67 -5.51 2.79 11.63
N VAL A 68 -4.54 2.08 12.21
CA VAL A 68 -4.31 2.10 13.65
C VAL A 68 -3.81 3.49 14.06
N PRO A 69 -4.54 4.27 14.87
CA PRO A 69 -4.26 5.70 15.05
C PRO A 69 -2.84 5.99 15.54
N GLN A 70 -2.36 5.27 16.56
CA GLN A 70 -1.03 5.47 17.12
C GLN A 70 0.10 5.13 16.12
N LEU A 71 -0.09 4.11 15.29
CA LEU A 71 0.89 3.73 14.29
C LEU A 71 0.89 4.71 13.10
N ARG A 72 -0.29 5.12 12.64
CA ARG A 72 -0.44 6.19 11.64
C ARG A 72 0.24 7.48 12.08
N ASP A 73 -0.01 7.90 13.31
CA ASP A 73 0.55 9.12 13.88
C ASP A 73 2.09 9.04 13.99
N ALA A 74 2.63 7.87 14.36
CA ALA A 74 4.07 7.63 14.35
C ALA A 74 4.65 7.73 12.93
N LEU A 75 3.98 7.14 11.94
CA LEU A 75 4.39 7.24 10.53
C LEU A 75 4.32 8.68 10.01
N VAL A 76 3.34 9.48 10.41
CA VAL A 76 3.23 10.88 10.02
C VAL A 76 4.34 11.73 10.65
N ARG A 77 4.67 11.50 11.93
CA ARG A 77 5.63 12.33 12.67
C ARG A 77 7.09 11.88 12.58
N THR A 78 7.35 10.63 12.22
CA THR A 78 8.73 10.09 12.19
C THR A 78 9.63 10.87 11.22
N SER A 79 10.92 10.91 11.53
CA SER A 79 11.94 11.40 10.59
C SER A 79 12.38 10.33 9.58
N ALA A 80 11.91 9.09 9.73
CA ALA A 80 12.19 8.01 8.81
C ALA A 80 11.70 8.34 7.39
N GLN A 81 12.48 7.94 6.39
CA GLN A 81 12.00 7.91 5.00
C GLN A 81 11.03 6.73 4.82
N ARG A 82 10.03 6.90 3.96
CA ARG A 82 8.93 5.94 3.78
C ARG A 82 8.91 5.43 2.35
N ALA A 83 9.08 4.13 2.20
CA ALA A 83 8.97 3.45 0.92
C ALA A 83 7.69 2.62 0.88
N LEU A 84 6.86 2.79 -0.14
CA LEU A 84 5.75 1.91 -0.45
C LEU A 84 6.16 0.95 -1.57
N VAL A 85 5.93 -0.35 -1.39
CA VAL A 85 6.07 -1.35 -2.45
C VAL A 85 4.69 -1.78 -2.92
N LEU A 86 4.40 -1.56 -4.20
CA LEU A 86 3.13 -1.96 -4.81
C LEU A 86 3.07 -3.46 -5.06
N ASN A 87 1.87 -4.02 -5.04
CA ASN A 87 1.64 -5.41 -5.42
C ASN A 87 1.86 -5.59 -6.93
N LEU A 88 2.33 -6.78 -7.33
CA LEU A 88 2.61 -7.12 -8.73
C LEU A 88 1.35 -7.35 -9.59
N ARG A 89 0.25 -7.67 -8.92
CA ARG A 89 -1.02 -8.09 -9.50
C ARG A 89 -2.15 -7.57 -8.63
N GLU A 90 -3.30 -7.40 -9.26
CA GLU A 90 -4.56 -7.32 -8.54
C GLU A 90 -4.82 -8.65 -7.81
N GLN A 91 -5.46 -8.57 -6.64
CA GLN A 91 -5.85 -9.72 -5.85
C GLN A 91 -7.37 -9.92 -5.99
N GLU A 92 -7.75 -11.11 -6.46
CA GLU A 92 -9.16 -11.51 -6.61
C GLU A 92 -9.93 -11.31 -5.30
N GLY A 93 -11.08 -10.63 -5.37
CA GLY A 93 -11.90 -10.33 -4.20
C GLY A 93 -11.40 -9.21 -3.28
N GLU A 94 -10.22 -8.62 -3.54
CA GLU A 94 -9.67 -7.54 -2.71
C GLU A 94 -9.38 -6.27 -3.53
N THR A 95 -8.64 -6.37 -4.63
CA THR A 95 -8.21 -5.22 -5.44
C THR A 95 -8.56 -5.38 -6.92
N GLU A 96 -9.52 -6.24 -7.24
CA GLU A 96 -9.97 -6.45 -8.61
C GLU A 96 -10.48 -5.14 -9.23
N GLY A 97 -9.91 -4.77 -10.38
CA GLY A 97 -10.17 -3.51 -11.07
C GLY A 97 -9.46 -2.28 -10.47
N LEU A 98 -8.62 -2.44 -9.43
CA LEU A 98 -7.80 -1.35 -8.90
C LEU A 98 -6.43 -1.32 -9.58
N SER A 99 -6.20 -0.25 -10.32
CA SER A 99 -4.87 0.05 -10.87
C SER A 99 -3.86 0.35 -9.75
N PRO A 100 -2.55 0.27 -10.04
CA PRO A 100 -1.51 0.77 -9.14
C PRO A 100 -1.75 2.21 -8.65
N THR A 101 -2.33 3.06 -9.50
CA THR A 101 -2.71 4.43 -9.16
C THR A 101 -3.85 4.46 -8.15
N ASP A 102 -4.88 3.64 -8.32
CA ASP A 102 -6.03 3.59 -7.42
C ASP A 102 -5.60 3.18 -6.00
N HIS A 103 -4.59 2.32 -5.86
CA HIS A 103 -3.99 2.02 -4.55
C HIS A 103 -3.47 3.28 -3.86
N LEU A 104 -2.74 4.15 -4.58
CA LEU A 104 -2.22 5.41 -4.04
C LEU A 104 -3.35 6.39 -3.68
N GLU A 105 -4.42 6.43 -4.47
CA GLU A 105 -5.59 7.26 -4.19
C GLU A 105 -6.34 6.77 -2.94
N VAL A 106 -6.55 5.47 -2.80
CA VAL A 106 -7.12 4.83 -1.61
C VAL A 106 -6.28 5.14 -0.38
N LEU A 107 -4.95 5.03 -0.48
CA LEU A 107 -4.04 5.40 0.60
C LEU A 107 -4.26 6.86 1.02
N SER A 108 -4.24 7.78 0.05
CA SER A 108 -4.41 9.22 0.31
C SER A 108 -5.76 9.54 0.95
N ALA A 109 -6.83 8.86 0.53
CA ALA A 109 -8.17 9.05 1.07
C ALA A 109 -8.30 8.64 2.55
N HIS A 110 -7.57 7.61 2.98
CA HIS A 110 -7.64 7.09 4.36
C HIS A 110 -6.56 7.70 5.27
N ALA A 111 -5.44 8.16 4.71
CA ALA A 111 -4.31 8.70 5.45
C ALA A 111 -3.76 9.96 4.76
N ALA A 112 -4.58 11.01 4.66
CA ALA A 112 -4.27 12.24 3.91
C ALA A 112 -3.01 12.99 4.39
N GLU A 113 -2.65 12.83 5.67
CA GLU A 113 -1.46 13.42 6.28
C GLU A 113 -0.19 12.58 6.04
N LEU A 114 -0.34 11.29 5.69
CA LEU A 114 0.78 10.40 5.43
C LEU A 114 1.43 10.79 4.10
N ARG A 115 2.72 11.11 4.17
CA ARG A 115 3.58 11.31 3.00
C ARG A 115 4.44 10.08 2.77
N LEU A 116 4.82 9.88 1.52
CA LEU A 116 5.76 8.85 1.11
C LEU A 116 6.97 9.53 0.46
N ASP A 117 8.14 8.91 0.59
CA ASP A 117 9.36 9.40 -0.05
C ASP A 117 9.61 8.63 -1.36
N VAL A 118 9.27 7.35 -1.38
CA VAL A 118 9.47 6.47 -2.55
C VAL A 118 8.28 5.54 -2.74
N VAL A 119 7.86 5.38 -3.99
CA VAL A 119 6.96 4.29 -4.43
C VAL A 119 7.76 3.37 -5.34
N ILE A 120 7.82 2.09 -5.00
CA ILE A 120 8.47 1.03 -5.78
C ILE A 120 7.37 0.26 -6.50
N ALA A 121 7.48 0.19 -7.82
CA ALA A 121 6.59 -0.57 -8.68
C ALA A 121 7.40 -1.50 -9.59
N ASP A 122 6.81 -2.65 -9.92
CA ASP A 122 7.38 -3.49 -10.97
C ASP A 122 7.30 -2.81 -12.33
N SER A 123 8.31 -3.01 -13.16
CA SER A 123 8.40 -2.38 -14.47
C SER A 123 7.25 -2.77 -15.41
N SER A 124 6.62 -3.93 -15.20
CA SER A 124 5.44 -4.36 -15.95
C SER A 124 4.15 -3.63 -15.57
N LEU A 125 4.13 -2.93 -14.43
CA LEU A 125 2.97 -2.15 -13.98
C LEU A 125 3.00 -0.69 -14.43
N ALA A 126 4.06 -0.30 -15.13
CA ALA A 126 4.30 1.07 -15.55
C ALA A 126 3.78 1.36 -16.97
N ASP A 127 2.79 0.61 -17.46
CA ASP A 127 2.18 0.81 -18.78
C ASP A 127 1.65 2.25 -18.95
N ASP A 128 1.15 2.88 -17.86
CA ASP A 128 0.95 4.32 -17.76
C ASP A 128 1.80 4.96 -16.64
N ARG A 129 3.13 4.85 -16.83
CA ARG A 129 4.13 5.42 -15.91
C ARG A 129 3.87 6.89 -15.56
N GLY A 130 3.36 7.69 -16.51
CA GLY A 130 3.14 9.11 -16.30
C GLY A 130 2.04 9.40 -15.26
N ILE A 131 0.94 8.66 -15.35
CA ILE A 131 -0.16 8.74 -14.36
C ILE A 131 0.34 8.25 -13.00
N LEU A 132 0.98 7.07 -12.95
CA LEU A 132 1.45 6.50 -11.68
C LEU A 132 2.48 7.40 -10.99
N GLU A 133 3.41 7.99 -11.76
CA GLU A 133 4.39 8.93 -11.22
C GLU A 133 3.73 10.22 -10.71
N SER A 134 2.69 10.70 -11.38
CA SER A 134 1.93 11.88 -10.92
C SER A 134 1.19 11.60 -9.60
N ALA A 135 0.60 10.42 -9.47
CA ALA A 135 -0.05 9.98 -8.23
C ALA A 135 0.96 9.80 -7.08
N ALA A 136 2.13 9.21 -7.35
CA ALA A 136 3.22 9.12 -6.36
C ALA A 136 3.67 10.52 -5.90
N ARG A 137 3.84 11.47 -6.84
CA ARG A 137 4.20 12.85 -6.51
C ARG A 137 3.16 13.56 -5.65
N ALA A 138 1.87 13.28 -5.84
CA ALA A 138 0.81 13.85 -5.00
C ALA A 138 0.93 13.42 -3.52
N LEU A 139 1.54 12.26 -3.26
CA LEU A 139 1.89 11.77 -1.92
C LEU A 139 3.26 12.26 -1.42
N GLY A 140 4.01 13.01 -2.24
CA GLY A 140 5.36 13.47 -1.94
C GLY A 140 6.48 12.53 -2.42
N ALA A 141 6.12 11.40 -3.06
CA ALA A 141 7.07 10.36 -3.42
C ALA A 141 7.59 10.51 -4.86
N ARG A 142 8.81 10.01 -5.07
CA ARG A 142 9.29 9.66 -6.42
C ARG A 142 8.95 8.22 -6.76
N LEU A 143 8.64 7.96 -8.02
CA LEU A 143 8.43 6.60 -8.52
C LEU A 143 9.77 5.93 -8.88
N VAL A 144 9.95 4.70 -8.41
CA VAL A 144 11.04 3.80 -8.77
C VAL A 144 10.45 2.56 -9.43
N THR A 145 10.84 2.33 -10.68
CA THR A 145 10.46 1.13 -11.43
C THR A 145 11.65 0.20 -11.52
N ALA A 146 11.47 -1.07 -11.14
CA ALA A 146 12.49 -2.11 -11.24
C ALA A 146 11.85 -3.45 -11.67
N ASP A 147 12.63 -4.40 -12.16
CA ASP A 147 12.16 -5.78 -12.38
C ASP A 147 12.25 -6.49 -11.02
N VAL A 148 11.11 -6.61 -10.33
CA VAL A 148 11.04 -7.15 -8.96
C VAL A 148 10.15 -8.38 -8.86
N ALA A 149 9.54 -8.82 -9.96
CA ALA A 149 8.82 -10.08 -10.03
C ALA A 149 9.77 -11.29 -10.11
N ALA A 150 9.36 -12.43 -9.53
CA ALA A 150 10.07 -13.71 -9.63
C ALA A 150 10.09 -14.28 -11.06
N ALA A 151 9.02 -14.00 -11.82
CA ALA A 151 8.91 -14.33 -13.24
C ALA A 151 7.86 -13.43 -13.90
N PRO A 152 7.91 -13.25 -15.24
CA PRO A 152 6.83 -12.59 -15.96
C PRO A 152 5.51 -13.30 -15.68
N GLY A 153 4.49 -12.56 -15.23
CA GLY A 153 3.20 -13.17 -14.84
C GLY A 153 3.03 -13.35 -13.33
N SER A 154 4.12 -13.41 -12.57
CA SER A 154 4.08 -13.78 -11.14
C SER A 154 3.38 -12.74 -10.27
N ASP A 155 2.72 -13.23 -9.23
CA ASP A 155 2.20 -12.50 -8.07
C ASP A 155 3.22 -12.41 -6.92
N GLN A 156 4.38 -13.06 -7.06
CA GLN A 156 5.45 -13.09 -6.06
C GLN A 156 6.62 -12.22 -6.49
N HIS A 157 7.05 -11.37 -5.55
CA HIS A 157 8.30 -10.63 -5.68
C HIS A 157 9.48 -11.58 -5.58
N ASP A 158 10.51 -11.35 -6.39
CA ASP A 158 11.81 -11.97 -6.23
C ASP A 158 12.55 -11.32 -5.05
N PRO A 159 12.91 -12.08 -4.00
CA PRO A 159 13.56 -11.51 -2.82
C PRO A 159 14.89 -10.82 -3.12
N ASP A 160 15.70 -11.36 -4.04
CA ASP A 160 17.02 -10.83 -4.35
C ASP A 160 16.91 -9.54 -5.16
N ARG A 161 16.01 -9.48 -6.14
CA ARG A 161 15.76 -8.27 -6.95
C ARG A 161 15.14 -7.16 -6.11
N LEU A 162 14.22 -7.49 -5.21
CA LEU A 162 13.63 -6.51 -4.29
C LEU A 162 14.68 -5.99 -3.30
N ALA A 163 15.54 -6.85 -2.75
CA ALA A 163 16.66 -6.44 -1.89
C ALA A 163 17.67 -5.52 -2.60
N GLN A 164 17.99 -5.79 -3.88
CA GLN A 164 18.83 -4.92 -4.70
C GLN A 164 18.18 -3.56 -4.94
N THR A 165 16.87 -3.54 -5.20
CA THR A 165 16.09 -2.32 -5.36
C THR A 165 16.11 -1.50 -4.06
N PHE A 166 15.89 -2.13 -2.91
CA PHE A 166 16.03 -1.48 -1.61
C PHE A 166 17.43 -0.94 -1.39
N SER A 167 18.48 -1.72 -1.66
CA SER A 167 19.86 -1.24 -1.48
C SER A 167 20.13 0.04 -2.29
N THR A 168 19.60 0.11 -3.51
CA THR A 168 19.71 1.30 -4.36
C THR A 168 18.93 2.48 -3.79
N VAL A 169 17.67 2.24 -3.40
CA VAL A 169 16.76 3.28 -2.88
C VAL A 169 17.25 3.85 -1.55
N LEU A 170 17.59 2.97 -0.61
CA LEU A 170 17.95 3.31 0.76
C LEU A 170 19.30 4.04 0.84
N GLN A 171 20.24 3.70 -0.05
CA GLN A 171 21.54 4.39 -0.12
C GLN A 171 21.44 5.77 -0.78
N SER A 172 20.44 6.00 -1.63
CA SER A 172 20.24 7.29 -2.31
C SER A 172 19.70 8.40 -1.39
N GLY A 173 19.31 8.07 -0.15
CA GLY A 173 18.80 9.01 0.84
C GLY A 173 19.84 9.48 1.87
N VAL A 174 21.08 9.01 1.76
CA VAL A 174 22.21 9.38 2.63
C VAL A 174 23.12 10.36 1.86
N GLU A 175 22.65 11.59 1.67
CA GLU A 175 23.49 12.74 1.25
C GLU A 175 23.24 13.94 2.17
#